data_AF-A0A0C3CEK5-F1
#
_entry.id   AF-A0A0C3CEK5-F1
#
_cell.length_a   1.000
_cell.length_b   1.000
_cell.length_c   1.000
_cell.angle_alpha   90.00
_cell.angle_beta   90.00
_cell.angle_gamma   90.00
#
_symmetry.space_group_name_H-M   'P 1'
#
loop_
_entity.id
_entity.type
_entity.pdbx_description
1 polymer ?
#
loop_
_entity_poly.entity_id
_entity_poly.type
_entity_poly.pdbx_seq_one_letter_code
_entity_poly.pdbx_strand_id
1 'polypeptide(L)'
;MPYSLTNNLTPDDIASLRIRVIRPYVTLAALTWVIHDYCECGGLQRFTVMINSEVIDGDIVVTLEDEVTHYWVGDHLIPSISRRPGVGAYFFYWMRYYTIFLVLFDTLDFRVFPGPKTTTASAVLTVISLWSVEVIMQVRIYILYNRSKRVAFVNGTLFVISIGFFVWVKVDNALHAIGRRPQRGNCSNGDTRWAQWLPATVFELVLFGMAVYKSLVSYAAKVKLNGRLPLSAILLHGNIVYFFVVACVLVLSNLMLVCATHIPYMGLGLFHATLGIATCRMLIHLRKFSSENLEGGPAEGPMSLPNIEVDLHSAEDVR
;
A
#
# COMPACT_ATOMS: atom_id res chain seq x y z
N MET A 1 32.84 4.79 -49.49
CA MET A 1 32.81 5.31 -48.11
C MET A 1 31.69 4.61 -47.36
N PRO A 2 31.96 3.68 -46.43
CA PRO A 2 30.93 3.10 -45.57
C PRO A 2 30.81 3.96 -44.31
N TYR A 3 29.62 4.53 -44.07
CA TYR A 3 29.29 5.20 -42.81
C TYR A 3 29.03 4.13 -41.75
N SER A 4 30.00 3.90 -40.86
CA SER A 4 29.85 3.08 -39.66
C SER A 4 29.01 3.86 -38.63
N LEU A 5 27.69 3.71 -38.71
CA LEU A 5 26.71 4.33 -37.81
C LEU A 5 26.48 3.46 -36.58
N THR A 6 27.55 3.05 -35.92
CA THR A 6 27.50 2.51 -34.55
C THR A 6 27.67 3.68 -33.61
N ASN A 7 26.62 4.50 -33.50
CA ASN A 7 26.55 5.50 -32.43
C ASN A 7 26.47 4.75 -31.11
N ASN A 8 27.47 4.97 -30.26
CA ASN A 8 27.47 4.57 -28.86
C ASN A 8 26.30 5.26 -28.15
N LEU A 9 25.12 4.65 -28.18
CA LEU A 9 24.07 5.05 -27.26
C LEU A 9 24.60 4.84 -25.86
N THR A 10 24.71 5.93 -25.11
CA THR A 10 25.08 5.83 -23.71
C THR A 10 23.96 5.11 -22.95
N PRO A 11 24.26 4.42 -21.84
CA PRO A 11 23.23 3.84 -20.98
C PRO A 11 22.13 4.85 -20.60
N ASP A 12 22.49 6.14 -20.47
CA ASP A 12 21.57 7.24 -20.19
C ASP A 12 20.62 7.52 -21.36
N ASP A 13 21.09 7.39 -22.61
CA ASP A 13 20.24 7.52 -23.80
C ASP A 13 19.22 6.38 -23.87
N ILE A 14 19.62 5.15 -23.53
CA ILE A 14 18.72 3.98 -23.52
C ILE A 14 17.68 4.09 -22.40
N ALA A 15 18.08 4.57 -21.22
CA ALA A 15 17.16 4.82 -20.10
C ALA A 15 16.16 5.94 -20.43
N SER A 16 16.63 7.05 -21.01
CA SER A 16 15.80 8.15 -21.49
C SER A 16 14.82 7.69 -22.58
N LEU A 17 15.27 6.86 -23.52
CA LEU A 17 14.43 6.33 -24.60
C LEU A 17 13.35 5.37 -24.06
N ARG A 18 13.69 4.49 -23.11
CA ARG A 18 12.72 3.58 -22.47
C ARG A 18 11.65 4.36 -21.72
N ILE A 19 12.02 5.38 -20.95
CA ILE A 19 11.07 6.23 -20.22
C ILE A 19 10.17 7.01 -21.20
N ARG A 20 10.73 7.54 -22.29
CA ARG A 20 9.96 8.29 -23.29
C ARG A 20 9.02 7.44 -24.14
N VAL A 21 9.33 6.17 -24.39
CA VAL A 21 8.53 5.30 -25.28
C VAL A 21 7.52 4.47 -24.51
N ILE A 22 7.86 3.94 -23.32
CA ILE A 22 6.95 3.10 -22.54
C ILE A 22 5.79 3.91 -21.95
N ARG A 23 6.07 5.14 -21.50
CA ARG A 23 5.08 6.04 -20.89
C ARG A 23 3.89 6.33 -21.82
N PRO A 24 4.07 6.81 -23.06
CA PRO A 24 2.94 7.06 -23.96
C PRO A 24 2.27 5.78 -24.44
N TYR A 25 2.98 4.64 -24.57
CA TYR A 25 2.39 3.41 -25.09
C TYR A 25 1.45 2.75 -24.09
N VAL A 26 1.81 2.76 -22.80
CA VAL A 26 0.94 2.25 -21.72
C VAL A 26 -0.27 3.16 -21.54
N THR A 27 -0.07 4.48 -21.55
CA THR A 27 -1.17 5.45 -21.48
C THR A 27 -2.06 5.38 -22.72
N LEU A 28 -1.52 5.23 -23.94
CA LEU A 28 -2.30 5.06 -25.15
C LEU A 28 -3.06 3.74 -25.14
N ALA A 29 -2.46 2.63 -24.70
CA ALA A 29 -3.16 1.35 -24.61
C ALA A 29 -4.32 1.43 -23.61
N ALA A 30 -4.11 2.00 -22.42
CA ALA A 30 -5.16 2.23 -21.42
C ALA A 30 -6.26 3.17 -21.96
N LEU A 31 -5.86 4.29 -22.56
CA LEU A 31 -6.78 5.27 -23.14
C LEU A 31 -7.59 4.70 -24.31
N THR A 32 -6.97 3.92 -25.20
CA THR A 32 -7.66 3.29 -26.34
C THR A 32 -8.67 2.25 -25.85
N TRP A 33 -8.36 1.54 -24.76
CA TRP A 33 -9.27 0.60 -24.12
C TRP A 33 -10.44 1.31 -23.43
N VAL A 34 -10.17 2.42 -22.73
CA VAL A 34 -11.18 3.30 -22.11
C VAL A 34 -12.08 3.96 -23.17
N ILE A 35 -11.53 4.36 -24.32
CA ILE A 35 -12.30 4.96 -25.43
C ILE A 35 -13.17 3.91 -26.13
N HIS A 36 -12.67 2.71 -26.34
CA HIS A 36 -13.45 1.59 -26.90
C HIS A 36 -14.64 1.24 -25.99
N ASP A 37 -14.47 1.31 -24.67
CA ASP A 37 -15.54 1.13 -23.68
C ASP A 37 -16.55 2.26 -23.59
N TYR A 38 -16.11 3.48 -23.87
CA TYR A 38 -16.94 4.69 -23.82
C TYR A 38 -18.14 4.59 -24.75
N CYS A 39 -18.02 3.80 -25.82
CA CYS A 39 -19.02 3.67 -26.86
C CYS A 39 -20.18 2.71 -26.52
N GLU A 40 -20.10 1.82 -25.52
CA GLU A 40 -21.08 0.70 -25.42
C GLU A 40 -21.93 0.52 -24.13
N CYS A 41 -21.66 1.10 -22.94
CA CYS A 41 -22.45 0.72 -21.72
C CYS A 41 -22.80 1.87 -20.75
N GLY A 42 -23.93 1.80 -20.02
CA GLY A 42 -24.59 2.88 -19.23
C GLY A 42 -23.89 3.46 -17.97
N GLY A 43 -24.37 4.63 -17.52
CA GLY A 43 -23.58 5.73 -16.92
C GLY A 43 -22.95 5.61 -15.52
N LEU A 44 -23.40 4.73 -14.61
CA LEU A 44 -22.81 4.68 -13.25
C LEU A 44 -21.57 3.77 -13.18
N GLN A 45 -21.56 2.68 -13.95
CA GLN A 45 -20.38 1.82 -14.10
C GLN A 45 -19.25 2.52 -14.88
N ARG A 46 -19.59 3.44 -15.80
CA ARG A 46 -18.61 4.29 -16.52
C ARG A 46 -17.69 5.04 -15.56
N PHE A 47 -18.26 5.57 -14.48
CA PHE A 47 -17.54 6.44 -13.55
C PHE A 47 -16.48 5.67 -12.75
N THR A 48 -16.78 4.43 -12.36
CA THR A 48 -15.83 3.62 -11.57
C THR A 48 -14.63 3.17 -12.39
N VAL A 49 -14.85 2.71 -13.64
CA VAL A 49 -13.76 2.27 -14.53
C VAL A 49 -12.86 3.44 -14.90
N MET A 50 -13.46 4.59 -15.23
CA MET A 50 -12.73 5.81 -15.54
C MET A 50 -11.85 6.27 -14.37
N ILE A 51 -12.42 6.36 -13.16
CA ILE A 51 -11.65 6.76 -11.97
C ILE A 51 -10.51 5.78 -11.71
N ASN A 52 -10.75 4.47 -11.80
CA ASN A 52 -9.71 3.48 -11.53
C ASN A 52 -8.57 3.57 -12.55
N SER A 53 -8.88 3.77 -13.84
CA SER A 53 -7.85 3.94 -14.87
C SER A 53 -7.06 5.23 -14.66
N GLU A 54 -7.73 6.37 -14.45
CA GLU A 54 -7.05 7.65 -14.27
C GLU A 54 -6.16 7.67 -13.02
N VAL A 55 -6.65 7.07 -11.93
CA VAL A 55 -5.91 6.97 -10.66
C VAL A 55 -4.69 6.08 -10.82
N ILE A 56 -4.80 4.95 -11.55
CA ILE A 56 -3.67 4.05 -11.79
C ILE A 56 -2.68 4.67 -12.77
N ASP A 57 -3.15 5.26 -13.87
CA ASP A 57 -2.29 5.88 -14.86
C ASP A 57 -1.51 7.05 -14.26
N GLY A 58 -2.19 7.92 -13.50
CA GLY A 58 -1.57 9.01 -12.78
C GLY A 58 -0.53 8.53 -11.77
N ASP A 59 -0.84 7.50 -10.98
CA ASP A 59 0.12 6.97 -10.02
C ASP A 59 1.28 6.24 -10.69
N ILE A 60 1.04 5.48 -11.76
CA ILE A 60 2.10 4.81 -12.51
C ILE A 60 3.06 5.84 -13.08
N VAL A 61 2.54 6.87 -13.74
CA VAL A 61 3.35 7.92 -14.35
C VAL A 61 4.22 8.65 -13.33
N VAL A 62 3.67 8.96 -12.16
CA VAL A 62 4.39 9.68 -11.09
C VAL A 62 5.41 8.77 -10.40
N THR A 63 5.04 7.53 -10.08
CA THR A 63 5.90 6.62 -9.30
C THR A 63 6.93 5.88 -10.16
N LEU A 64 6.79 5.84 -11.48
CA LEU A 64 7.69 5.11 -12.36
C LEU A 64 9.12 5.66 -12.30
N GLU A 65 9.29 6.97 -12.21
CA GLU A 65 10.61 7.59 -12.11
C GLU A 65 11.31 7.21 -10.81
N ASP A 66 10.60 7.30 -9.69
CA ASP A 66 11.09 6.84 -8.39
C ASP A 66 11.37 5.34 -8.39
N GLU A 67 10.52 4.55 -9.04
CA GLU A 67 10.71 3.11 -9.15
C GLU A 67 11.98 2.79 -9.93
N VAL A 68 12.14 3.36 -11.13
CA VAL A 68 13.31 3.14 -11.96
C VAL A 68 14.58 3.53 -11.20
N THR A 69 14.60 4.69 -10.57
CA THR A 69 15.77 5.17 -9.83
C THR A 69 16.10 4.26 -8.64
N HIS A 70 15.10 3.91 -7.81
CA HIS A 70 15.38 3.23 -6.55
C HIS A 70 15.41 1.71 -6.67
N TYR A 71 14.61 1.10 -7.55
CA TYR A 71 14.46 -0.36 -7.67
C TYR A 71 15.16 -0.95 -8.89
N TRP A 72 15.22 -0.24 -10.03
CA TRP A 72 15.77 -0.80 -11.27
C TRP A 72 17.23 -0.40 -11.53
N VAL A 73 17.55 0.89 -11.37
CA VAL A 73 18.87 1.48 -11.70
C VAL A 73 19.83 1.41 -10.52
N GLY A 74 19.31 1.46 -9.29
CA GLY A 74 20.12 1.35 -8.07
C GLY A 74 21.00 0.10 -7.99
N ASP A 75 20.69 -0.96 -8.75
CA ASP A 75 21.51 -2.18 -8.83
C ASP A 75 22.74 -2.04 -9.75
N HIS A 76 22.79 -1.06 -10.65
CA HIS A 76 23.81 -1.04 -11.71
C HIS A 76 24.90 0.03 -11.56
N LEU A 77 24.63 1.16 -10.87
CA LEU A 77 25.54 2.30 -10.82
C LEU A 77 26.50 2.30 -9.62
N ILE A 78 26.26 1.48 -8.58
CA ILE A 78 27.16 1.33 -7.42
C ILE A 78 27.60 -0.14 -7.31
N PRO A 79 28.70 -0.55 -7.98
CA PRO A 79 29.16 -1.94 -8.00
C PRO A 79 29.54 -2.51 -6.63
N SER A 80 29.77 -1.67 -5.62
CA SER A 80 30.21 -2.12 -4.29
C SER A 80 29.06 -2.61 -3.39
N ILE A 81 27.80 -2.36 -3.75
CA ILE A 81 26.63 -2.85 -3.00
C ILE A 81 25.77 -3.69 -3.95
N SER A 82 26.33 -4.79 -4.47
CA SER A 82 25.54 -5.88 -5.07
C SER A 82 24.70 -6.54 -3.96
N ARG A 83 23.61 -5.88 -3.57
CA ARG A 83 22.66 -6.39 -2.58
C ARG A 83 21.58 -7.14 -3.33
N ARG A 84 21.48 -8.45 -3.05
CA ARG A 84 20.34 -9.29 -3.44
C ARG A 84 19.03 -8.52 -3.23
N PRO A 85 18.05 -8.61 -4.15
CA PRO A 85 16.78 -7.92 -4.01
C PRO A 85 16.20 -8.24 -2.63
N GLY A 86 16.15 -7.22 -1.77
CA GLY A 86 15.68 -7.38 -0.41
C GLY A 86 14.22 -7.79 -0.41
N VAL A 87 13.77 -8.38 0.69
CA VAL A 87 12.36 -8.78 0.89
C VAL A 87 11.38 -7.63 0.60
N GLY A 88 11.78 -6.37 0.88
CA GLY A 88 10.98 -5.18 0.55
C GLY A 88 10.78 -4.95 -0.95
N ALA A 89 11.77 -5.28 -1.79
CA ALA A 89 11.64 -5.19 -3.25
C ALA A 89 10.65 -6.21 -3.80
N TYR A 90 10.68 -7.44 -3.26
CA TYR A 90 9.70 -8.45 -3.60
C TYR A 90 8.27 -8.01 -3.24
N PHE A 91 8.05 -7.50 -2.02
CA PHE A 91 6.74 -7.01 -1.63
C PHE A 91 6.27 -5.82 -2.47
N PHE A 92 7.18 -4.92 -2.85
CA PHE A 92 6.85 -3.80 -3.72
C PHE A 92 6.34 -4.28 -5.08
N TYR A 93 7.09 -5.16 -5.77
CA TYR A 93 6.67 -5.69 -7.06
C TYR A 93 5.40 -6.52 -6.97
N TRP A 94 5.29 -7.35 -5.92
CA TRP A 94 4.06 -8.10 -5.64
C TRP A 94 2.87 -7.15 -5.54
N MET A 95 2.92 -6.16 -4.65
CA MET A 95 1.80 -5.24 -4.45
C MET A 95 1.45 -4.44 -5.70
N ARG A 96 2.46 -3.94 -6.42
CA ARG A 96 2.25 -3.12 -7.62
C ARG A 96 1.57 -3.91 -8.73
N TYR A 97 2.18 -5.01 -9.15
CA TYR A 97 1.66 -5.78 -10.28
C TYR A 97 0.39 -6.56 -9.91
N TYR A 98 0.27 -7.00 -8.66
CA TYR A 98 -0.94 -7.65 -8.20
C TYR A 98 -2.13 -6.69 -8.16
N THR A 99 -1.93 -5.43 -7.76
CA THR A 99 -3.00 -4.41 -7.81
C THR A 99 -3.44 -4.13 -9.24
N ILE A 100 -2.51 -3.95 -10.17
CA ILE A 100 -2.83 -3.75 -11.59
C ILE A 100 -3.62 -4.95 -12.12
N PHE A 101 -3.16 -6.16 -11.82
CA PHE A 101 -3.86 -7.40 -12.17
C PHE A 101 -5.29 -7.45 -11.61
N LEU A 102 -5.48 -7.10 -10.33
CA LEU A 102 -6.80 -7.10 -9.69
C LEU A 102 -7.74 -6.10 -10.32
N VAL A 103 -7.27 -4.89 -10.62
CA VAL A 103 -8.14 -3.86 -11.21
C VAL A 103 -8.53 -4.27 -12.63
N LEU A 104 -7.59 -4.79 -13.42
CA LEU A 104 -7.90 -5.36 -14.73
C LEU A 104 -8.88 -6.53 -14.61
N PHE A 105 -8.64 -7.44 -13.66
CA PHE A 105 -9.51 -8.58 -13.42
C PHE A 105 -10.92 -8.14 -13.02
N ASP A 106 -11.06 -7.17 -12.12
CA ASP A 106 -12.35 -6.61 -11.72
C ASP A 106 -13.07 -6.01 -12.93
N THR A 107 -12.37 -5.23 -13.78
CA THR A 107 -12.99 -4.68 -15.00
C THR A 107 -13.43 -5.75 -16.00
N LEU A 108 -12.65 -6.83 -16.14
CA LEU A 108 -12.96 -7.94 -17.05
C LEU A 108 -14.06 -8.86 -16.52
N ASP A 109 -14.06 -9.17 -15.22
CA ASP A 109 -15.06 -10.02 -14.57
C ASP A 109 -16.48 -9.45 -14.76
N PHE A 110 -16.62 -8.13 -14.61
CA PHE A 110 -17.90 -7.46 -14.84
C PHE A 110 -18.40 -7.53 -16.28
N ARG A 111 -17.52 -7.66 -17.28
CA ARG A 111 -17.91 -7.63 -18.70
C ARG A 111 -18.03 -8.99 -19.35
N VAL A 112 -17.02 -9.82 -19.16
CA VAL A 112 -16.80 -10.99 -20.01
C VAL A 112 -17.50 -12.22 -19.44
N PHE A 113 -17.59 -12.33 -18.10
CA PHE A 113 -18.05 -13.54 -17.45
C PHE A 113 -19.02 -13.27 -16.30
N PRO A 114 -20.26 -12.81 -16.55
CA PRO A 114 -21.26 -12.76 -15.49
C PRO A 114 -21.64 -14.18 -15.05
N GLY A 115 -20.98 -14.71 -14.02
CA GLY A 115 -21.23 -16.05 -13.51
C GLY A 115 -20.79 -16.27 -12.06
N PRO A 116 -21.40 -17.23 -11.34
CA PRO A 116 -21.07 -17.49 -9.94
C PRO A 116 -19.62 -17.96 -9.73
N LYS A 117 -19.03 -18.62 -10.74
CA LYS A 117 -17.64 -19.07 -10.71
C LYS A 117 -16.66 -17.91 -10.68
N THR A 118 -16.93 -16.86 -11.44
CA THR A 118 -16.00 -15.73 -11.55
C THR A 118 -16.13 -14.77 -10.37
N THR A 119 -17.35 -14.60 -9.83
CA THR A 119 -17.55 -13.92 -8.54
C THR A 119 -16.76 -14.58 -7.41
N THR A 120 -16.68 -15.91 -7.41
CA THR A 120 -15.87 -16.64 -6.42
C THR A 120 -14.37 -16.38 -6.63
N ALA A 121 -13.92 -16.37 -7.88
CA ALA A 121 -12.52 -16.06 -8.22
C ALA A 121 -12.14 -14.62 -7.82
N SER A 122 -12.96 -13.62 -8.17
CA SER A 122 -12.77 -12.21 -7.75
C SER A 122 -12.67 -12.11 -6.23
N ALA A 123 -13.56 -12.80 -5.49
CA ALA A 123 -13.53 -12.80 -4.03
C ALA A 123 -12.23 -13.39 -3.47
N VAL A 124 -11.73 -14.50 -4.03
CA VAL A 124 -10.46 -15.12 -3.58
C VAL A 124 -9.27 -14.19 -3.87
N LEU A 125 -9.22 -13.61 -5.06
CA LEU A 125 -8.15 -12.68 -5.44
C LEU A 125 -8.15 -11.43 -4.56
N THR A 126 -9.33 -10.89 -4.27
CA THR A 126 -9.52 -9.78 -3.34
C THR A 126 -8.96 -10.09 -1.95
N VAL A 127 -9.25 -11.30 -1.44
CA VAL A 127 -8.79 -11.73 -0.11
C VAL A 127 -7.28 -11.89 -0.05
N ILE A 128 -6.66 -12.45 -1.09
CA ILE A 128 -5.19 -12.55 -1.18
C ILE A 128 -4.55 -11.16 -1.17
N SER A 129 -5.15 -10.19 -1.86
CA SER A 129 -4.68 -8.81 -1.86
C SER A 129 -4.74 -8.19 -0.48
N LEU A 130 -5.90 -8.33 0.17
CA LEU A 130 -6.17 -7.78 1.49
C LEU A 130 -5.18 -8.33 2.52
N TRP A 131 -4.97 -9.65 2.54
CA TRP A 131 -4.00 -10.29 3.42
C TRP A 131 -2.57 -9.86 3.13
N SER A 132 -2.22 -9.65 1.86
CA SER A 132 -0.88 -9.16 1.49
C SER A 132 -0.62 -7.77 2.09
N VAL A 133 -1.61 -6.87 2.02
CA VAL A 133 -1.53 -5.52 2.60
C VAL A 133 -1.44 -5.60 4.13
N GLU A 134 -2.30 -6.40 4.76
CA GLU A 134 -2.29 -6.59 6.21
C GLU A 134 -0.94 -7.11 6.71
N VAL A 135 -0.28 -8.02 5.98
CA VAL A 135 1.06 -8.52 6.32
C VAL A 135 2.11 -7.40 6.23
N ILE A 136 2.10 -6.61 5.15
CA ILE A 136 3.03 -5.48 4.97
C ILE A 136 2.86 -4.46 6.10
N MET A 137 1.62 -4.19 6.48
CA MET A 137 1.25 -3.30 7.57
C MET A 137 1.75 -3.78 8.94
N GLN A 138 1.59 -5.07 9.21
CA GLN A 138 2.12 -5.68 10.43
C GLN A 138 3.64 -5.64 10.50
N VAL A 139 4.33 -5.94 9.39
CA VAL A 139 5.80 -5.84 9.31
C VAL A 139 6.25 -4.41 9.62
N ARG A 140 5.53 -3.41 9.12
CA ARG A 140 5.83 -2.00 9.37
C ARG A 140 5.61 -1.61 10.83
N ILE A 141 4.52 -2.02 11.45
CA ILE A 141 4.28 -1.79 12.89
C ILE A 141 5.32 -2.51 13.73
N TYR A 142 5.70 -3.73 13.36
CA TYR A 142 6.76 -4.46 14.04
C TYR A 142 8.10 -3.69 14.02
N ILE A 143 8.47 -3.11 12.88
CA ILE A 143 9.66 -2.25 12.76
C ILE A 143 9.50 -0.99 13.61
N LEU A 144 8.32 -0.33 13.59
CA LEU A 144 8.03 0.87 14.36
C LEU A 144 8.16 0.65 15.88
N TYR A 145 7.82 -0.55 16.35
CA TYR A 145 7.96 -0.98 17.73
C TYR A 145 9.34 -1.61 18.04
N ASN A 146 10.38 -1.19 17.30
CA ASN A 146 11.77 -1.62 17.46
C ASN A 146 11.91 -3.15 17.51
N ARG A 147 11.20 -3.86 16.62
CA ARG A 147 11.21 -5.32 16.52
C ARG A 147 10.80 -6.04 17.82
N SER A 148 9.91 -5.44 18.60
CA SER A 148 9.38 -6.06 19.81
C SER A 148 8.62 -7.35 19.47
N LYS A 149 9.13 -8.51 19.92
CA LYS A 149 8.51 -9.82 19.73
C LYS A 149 7.10 -9.88 20.32
N ARG A 150 6.83 -9.14 21.41
CA ARG A 150 5.50 -9.07 22.04
C ARG A 150 4.47 -8.45 21.11
N VAL A 151 4.82 -7.34 20.45
CA VAL A 151 3.93 -6.65 19.51
C VAL A 151 3.70 -7.50 18.26
N ALA A 152 4.75 -8.15 17.74
CA ALA A 152 4.60 -9.10 16.63
C ALA A 152 3.64 -10.25 16.97
N PHE A 153 3.78 -10.82 18.17
CA PHE A 153 2.92 -11.92 18.61
C PHE A 153 1.45 -11.49 18.75
N VAL A 154 1.20 -10.33 19.37
CA VAL A 154 -0.17 -9.79 19.51
C VAL A 154 -0.77 -9.51 18.12
N ASN A 155 -0.04 -8.84 17.23
CA ASN A 155 -0.51 -8.53 15.89
C ASN A 155 -0.79 -9.78 15.06
N GLY A 156 0.14 -10.75 15.09
CA GLY A 156 -0.04 -12.03 14.38
C GLY A 156 -1.22 -12.83 14.92
N THR A 157 -1.45 -12.81 16.24
CA THR A 157 -2.62 -13.46 16.84
C THR A 157 -3.92 -12.80 16.40
N LEU A 158 -3.99 -11.47 16.43
CA LEU A 158 -5.16 -10.71 15.96
C LEU A 158 -5.44 -10.95 14.47
N PHE A 159 -4.39 -11.07 13.65
CA PHE A 159 -4.51 -11.40 12.23
C PHE A 159 -5.08 -12.80 11.99
N VAL A 160 -4.61 -13.82 12.71
CA VAL A 160 -5.16 -15.18 12.61
C VAL A 160 -6.63 -15.21 13.05
N ILE A 161 -6.99 -14.46 14.10
CA ILE A 161 -8.39 -14.30 14.53
C ILE A 161 -9.21 -13.61 13.44
N SER A 162 -8.68 -12.57 12.77
CA SER A 162 -9.38 -11.86 11.70
C SER A 162 -9.66 -12.79 10.51
N ILE A 163 -8.69 -13.62 10.11
CA ILE A 163 -8.84 -14.64 9.06
C ILE A 163 -9.91 -15.66 9.47
N GLY A 164 -9.85 -16.16 10.70
CA GLY A 164 -10.82 -17.13 11.22
C GLY A 164 -12.25 -16.60 11.16
N PHE A 165 -12.47 -15.35 11.60
CA PHE A 165 -13.79 -14.72 11.55
C PHE A 165 -14.22 -14.44 10.11
N PHE A 166 -13.31 -13.99 9.24
CA PHE A 166 -13.61 -13.77 7.82
C PHE A 166 -14.09 -15.06 7.13
N VAL A 167 -13.35 -16.16 7.32
CA VAL A 167 -13.71 -17.48 6.79
C VAL A 167 -15.03 -17.96 7.36
N TRP A 168 -15.25 -17.81 8.68
CA TRP A 168 -16.50 -18.14 9.33
C TRP A 168 -17.69 -17.42 8.68
N VAL A 169 -17.61 -16.09 8.54
CA VAL A 169 -18.69 -15.29 7.93
C VAL A 169 -18.95 -15.70 6.48
N LYS A 170 -17.90 -16.03 5.71
CA LYS A 170 -18.06 -16.52 4.34
C LYS A 170 -18.78 -17.87 4.28
N VAL A 171 -18.39 -18.81 5.14
CA VAL A 171 -19.02 -20.15 5.23
C VAL A 171 -20.48 -20.00 5.66
N ASP A 172 -20.75 -19.19 6.69
CA ASP A 172 -22.10 -18.91 7.15
C ASP A 172 -22.98 -18.30 6.05
N ASN A 173 -22.46 -17.30 5.34
CA ASN A 173 -23.14 -16.70 4.19
C ASN A 173 -23.39 -17.71 3.04
N ALA A 174 -22.45 -18.62 2.79
CA ALA A 174 -22.60 -19.65 1.77
C ALA A 174 -23.67 -20.70 2.16
N LEU A 175 -23.71 -21.12 3.43
CA LEU A 175 -24.72 -22.04 3.94
C LEU A 175 -26.13 -21.41 3.88
N HIS A 176 -26.27 -20.15 4.26
CA HIS A 176 -27.54 -19.42 4.16
C HIS A 176 -28.02 -19.26 2.72
N ALA A 177 -27.11 -19.07 1.76
CA ALA A 177 -27.45 -18.95 0.34
C ALA A 177 -28.03 -20.24 -0.27
N ILE A 178 -27.72 -21.42 0.30
CA ILE A 178 -28.30 -22.70 -0.13
C ILE A 178 -29.75 -22.83 0.35
N GLY A 179 -30.09 -22.30 1.53
CA GLY A 179 -31.40 -22.48 2.17
C GLY A 179 -32.49 -21.49 1.76
N ARG A 180 -32.15 -20.26 1.35
CA ARG A 180 -33.13 -19.23 0.94
C ARG A 180 -32.70 -18.59 -0.37
N ARG A 181 -33.54 -18.64 -1.41
CA ARG A 181 -33.30 -17.87 -2.65
C ARG A 181 -33.40 -16.37 -2.32
N PRO A 182 -32.31 -15.58 -2.44
CA PRO A 182 -32.39 -14.16 -2.17
C PRO A 182 -33.27 -13.49 -3.22
N GLN A 183 -34.30 -12.78 -2.78
CA GLN A 183 -35.09 -11.91 -3.64
C GLN A 183 -34.20 -10.73 -4.07
N ARG A 184 -33.81 -10.71 -5.34
CA ARG A 184 -32.90 -9.71 -5.93
C ARG A 184 -33.58 -8.34 -5.87
N GLY A 185 -32.99 -7.35 -5.19
CA GLY A 185 -33.36 -5.94 -5.31
C GLY A 185 -33.89 -5.25 -4.06
N ASN A 186 -34.27 -5.98 -3.01
CA ASN A 186 -34.52 -5.34 -1.71
C ASN A 186 -33.22 -5.35 -0.90
N CYS A 187 -32.78 -4.18 -0.45
CA CYS A 187 -31.82 -4.05 0.65
C CYS A 187 -32.48 -4.61 1.90
N SER A 188 -32.58 -5.93 1.97
CA SER A 188 -33.25 -6.63 3.05
C SER A 188 -32.33 -6.54 4.25
N ASN A 189 -32.86 -6.02 5.36
CA ASN A 189 -32.18 -5.86 6.66
C ASN A 189 -31.60 -7.16 7.26
N GLY A 190 -31.60 -8.27 6.52
CA GLY A 190 -31.04 -9.56 6.92
C GLY A 190 -29.88 -10.07 6.07
N ASP A 191 -29.35 -9.31 5.10
CA ASP A 191 -28.17 -9.76 4.34
C ASP A 191 -26.88 -9.52 5.14
N THR A 192 -26.30 -10.58 5.70
CA THR A 192 -25.06 -10.57 6.51
C THR A 192 -23.79 -10.37 5.67
N ARG A 193 -23.91 -10.15 4.35
CA ARG A 193 -22.76 -9.86 3.47
C ARG A 193 -21.98 -8.62 3.87
N TRP A 194 -22.60 -7.63 4.51
CA TRP A 194 -21.87 -6.45 5.00
C TRP A 194 -20.85 -6.80 6.09
N ALA A 195 -21.16 -7.80 6.90
CA ALA A 195 -20.31 -8.20 8.03
C ALA A 195 -18.98 -8.84 7.58
N GLN A 196 -18.82 -9.21 6.31
CA GLN A 196 -17.59 -9.84 5.82
C GLN A 196 -16.37 -8.91 5.89
N TRP A 197 -16.56 -7.60 5.85
CA TRP A 197 -15.46 -6.62 5.90
C TRP A 197 -15.17 -6.12 7.31
N LEU A 198 -16.04 -6.44 8.27
CA LEU A 198 -15.92 -5.99 9.64
C LEU A 198 -14.62 -6.47 10.32
N PRO A 199 -14.18 -7.73 10.16
CA PRO A 199 -12.92 -8.19 10.77
C PRO A 199 -11.70 -7.42 10.30
N ALA A 200 -11.59 -7.23 8.98
CA ALA A 200 -10.49 -6.48 8.39
C ALA A 200 -10.51 -5.02 8.83
N THR A 201 -11.69 -4.40 8.88
CA THR A 201 -11.85 -3.00 9.31
C THR A 201 -11.47 -2.81 10.78
N VAL A 202 -11.96 -3.69 11.66
CA VAL A 202 -11.62 -3.66 13.08
C VAL A 202 -10.13 -3.88 13.28
N PHE A 203 -9.55 -4.85 12.57
CA PHE A 203 -8.12 -5.13 12.65
C PHE A 203 -7.27 -3.93 12.21
N GLU A 204 -7.60 -3.31 11.08
CA GLU A 204 -6.92 -2.11 10.60
C GLU A 204 -7.08 -0.91 11.54
N LEU A 205 -8.25 -0.74 12.16
CA LEU A 205 -8.43 0.29 13.20
C LEU A 205 -7.52 0.05 14.42
N VAL A 206 -7.30 -1.21 14.81
CA VAL A 206 -6.36 -1.55 15.90
C VAL A 206 -4.92 -1.26 15.47
N LEU A 207 -4.52 -1.64 14.26
CA LEU A 207 -3.20 -1.34 13.71
C LEU A 207 -2.95 0.18 13.65
N PHE A 208 -3.92 0.93 13.15
CA PHE A 208 -3.90 2.38 13.12
C PHE A 208 -3.81 2.98 14.53
N GLY A 209 -4.63 2.50 15.47
CA GLY A 209 -4.61 2.94 16.86
C GLY A 209 -3.24 2.73 17.52
N MET A 210 -2.60 1.58 17.27
CA MET A 210 -1.23 1.33 17.74
C MET A 210 -0.19 2.26 17.11
N ALA A 211 -0.33 2.56 15.81
CA ALA A 211 0.55 3.50 15.12
C ALA A 211 0.40 4.91 15.69
N VAL A 212 -0.83 5.39 15.87
CA VAL A 212 -1.14 6.70 16.47
C VAL A 212 -0.67 6.76 17.92
N TYR A 213 -0.93 5.74 18.72
CA TYR A 213 -0.47 5.68 20.11
C TYR A 213 1.06 5.81 20.20
N LYS A 214 1.80 5.03 19.39
CA LYS A 214 3.27 5.13 19.36
C LYS A 214 3.73 6.50 18.90
N SER A 215 2.99 7.09 17.95
CA SER A 215 3.25 8.42 17.42
C SER A 215 3.17 9.50 18.50
N LEU A 216 2.06 9.49 19.24
CA LEU A 216 1.78 10.44 20.32
C LEU A 216 2.78 10.29 21.47
N VAL A 217 3.06 9.06 21.90
CA VAL A 217 4.04 8.80 22.97
C VAL A 217 5.44 9.27 22.56
N SER A 218 5.84 8.99 21.32
CA SER A 218 7.14 9.43 20.80
C SER A 218 7.21 10.95 20.64
N TYR A 219 6.09 11.61 20.32
CA TYR A 219 6.02 13.07 20.23
C TYR A 219 6.11 13.72 21.62
N ALA A 220 5.34 13.22 22.59
CA ALA A 220 5.34 13.71 23.97
C ALA A 220 6.72 13.59 24.64
N ALA A 221 7.41 12.46 24.46
CA ALA A 221 8.77 12.28 24.97
C ALA A 221 9.78 13.27 24.36
N LYS A 222 9.57 13.69 23.11
CA LYS A 222 10.47 14.59 22.37
C LYS A 222 10.27 16.07 22.73
N VAL A 223 9.04 16.49 23.05
CA VAL A 223 8.78 17.86 23.54
C VAL A 223 9.63 18.18 24.77
N LYS A 224 10.07 17.16 25.51
CA LYS A 224 10.92 17.30 26.70
C LYS A 224 12.44 17.39 26.42
N LEU A 225 12.92 17.15 25.18
CA LEU A 225 14.34 16.87 24.88
C LEU A 225 15.05 17.88 23.94
N ASN A 226 14.68 19.17 23.93
CA ASN A 226 15.43 20.24 23.25
C ASN A 226 15.79 20.00 21.75
N GLY A 227 14.76 19.86 20.91
CA GLY A 227 14.77 20.52 19.59
C GLY A 227 15.37 19.80 18.37
N ARG A 228 16.02 18.64 18.49
CA ARG A 228 16.42 17.87 17.28
C ARG A 228 15.26 17.01 16.79
N LEU A 229 14.71 17.33 15.62
CA LEU A 229 13.70 16.50 14.93
C LEU A 229 14.32 15.15 14.56
N PRO A 230 13.95 14.05 15.23
CA PRO A 230 14.50 12.75 14.88
C PRO A 230 13.81 12.29 13.61
N LEU A 231 14.56 11.66 12.72
CA LEU A 231 14.09 11.00 11.50
C LEU A 231 12.77 10.21 11.69
N SER A 232 12.60 9.60 12.87
CA SER A 232 11.37 8.89 13.21
C SER A 232 10.12 9.76 13.16
N ALA A 233 10.18 11.07 13.42
CA ALA A 233 9.02 11.97 13.34
C ALA A 233 8.52 12.18 11.90
N ILE A 234 9.44 12.32 10.94
CA ILE A 234 9.10 12.48 9.52
C ILE A 234 8.54 11.18 8.96
N LEU A 235 9.19 10.06 9.28
CA LEU A 235 8.77 8.72 8.86
C LEU A 235 7.38 8.39 9.43
N LEU A 236 7.10 8.82 10.65
CA LEU A 236 5.82 8.65 11.32
C LEU A 236 4.70 9.50 10.72
N HIS A 237 4.98 10.73 10.27
CA HIS A 237 3.96 11.61 9.69
C HIS A 237 3.38 11.03 8.39
N GLY A 238 4.23 10.62 7.43
CA GLY A 238 3.79 9.97 6.20
C GLY A 238 3.07 8.64 6.47
N ASN A 239 3.44 7.98 7.56
CA ASN A 239 2.85 6.72 7.96
C ASN A 239 1.42 6.86 8.49
N ILE A 240 1.14 7.87 9.32
CA ILE A 240 -0.19 8.12 9.90
C ILE A 240 -1.20 8.47 8.80
N VAL A 241 -0.82 9.35 7.86
CA VAL A 241 -1.70 9.74 6.75
C VAL A 241 -2.12 8.53 5.94
N TYR A 242 -1.18 7.61 5.67
CA TYR A 242 -1.49 6.37 4.98
C TYR A 242 -2.49 5.49 5.74
N PHE A 243 -2.26 5.22 7.03
CA PHE A 243 -3.20 4.41 7.82
C PHE A 243 -4.58 5.08 7.89
N PHE A 244 -4.61 6.41 8.00
CA PHE A 244 -5.85 7.17 8.02
C PHE A 244 -6.61 7.04 6.69
N VAL A 245 -5.93 7.18 5.55
CA VAL A 245 -6.56 6.99 4.23
C VAL A 245 -7.10 5.58 4.07
N VAL A 246 -6.33 4.55 4.42
CA VAL A 246 -6.77 3.14 4.34
C VAL A 246 -7.97 2.89 5.26
N ALA A 247 -7.93 3.38 6.50
CA ALA A 247 -9.05 3.26 7.44
C ALA A 247 -10.31 3.97 6.92
N CYS A 248 -10.18 5.19 6.39
CA CYS A 248 -11.30 5.93 5.78
C CYS A 248 -11.88 5.17 4.59
N VAL A 249 -11.04 4.65 3.70
CA VAL A 249 -11.47 3.85 2.54
C VAL A 249 -12.22 2.60 2.99
N LEU A 250 -11.71 1.86 3.98
CA LEU A 250 -12.39 0.69 4.55
C LEU A 250 -13.74 1.05 5.18
N VAL A 251 -13.79 2.11 5.99
CA VAL A 251 -15.04 2.57 6.61
C VAL A 251 -16.05 2.98 5.54
N LEU A 252 -15.63 3.75 4.53
CA LEU A 252 -16.50 4.15 3.42
C LEU A 252 -16.97 2.93 2.62
N SER A 253 -16.10 1.95 2.36
CA SER A 253 -16.47 0.68 1.71
C SER A 253 -17.54 -0.07 2.50
N ASN A 254 -17.43 -0.12 3.83
CA ASN A 254 -18.46 -0.73 4.69
C ASN A 254 -19.75 0.09 4.66
N LEU A 255 -19.68 1.41 4.77
CA LEU A 255 -20.86 2.29 4.74
C LEU A 255 -21.63 2.19 3.41
N MET A 256 -20.91 2.13 2.29
CA MET A 256 -21.51 1.91 0.96
C MET A 256 -22.21 0.55 0.89
N LEU A 257 -21.64 -0.48 1.52
CA LEU A 257 -22.19 -1.84 1.46
C LEU A 257 -23.42 -2.03 2.37
N VAL A 258 -23.49 -1.32 3.50
CA VAL A 258 -24.66 -1.32 4.39
C VAL A 258 -25.85 -0.58 3.76
N CYS A 259 -25.64 0.13 2.64
CA CYS A 259 -26.65 0.93 1.93
C CYS A 259 -27.32 2.02 2.80
N ALA A 260 -26.78 2.33 3.98
CA ALA A 260 -27.33 3.32 4.89
C ALA A 260 -27.16 4.76 4.40
N THR A 261 -26.19 5.01 3.52
CA THR A 261 -25.77 6.37 3.15
C THR A 261 -26.33 6.85 1.81
N HIS A 262 -27.13 6.03 1.09
CA HIS A 262 -27.55 6.27 -0.30
C HIS A 262 -26.40 6.49 -1.30
N ILE A 263 -25.14 6.32 -0.87
CA ILE A 263 -23.97 6.46 -1.75
C ILE A 263 -23.92 5.23 -2.67
N PRO A 264 -23.79 5.41 -3.98
CA PRO A 264 -23.68 4.29 -4.90
C PRO A 264 -22.43 3.47 -4.59
N TYR A 265 -22.59 2.15 -4.58
CA TYR A 265 -21.47 1.22 -4.40
C TYR A 265 -20.46 1.38 -5.56
N MET A 266 -19.28 1.92 -5.24
CA MET A 266 -18.22 2.19 -6.22
C MET A 266 -17.36 0.97 -6.59
N GLY A 267 -17.83 -0.24 -6.28
CA GLY A 267 -17.11 -1.47 -6.61
C GLY A 267 -15.88 -1.74 -5.74
N LEU A 268 -15.28 -2.92 -5.96
CA LEU A 268 -14.02 -3.32 -5.32
C LEU A 268 -12.80 -2.70 -6.00
N GLY A 269 -12.91 -2.32 -7.28
CA GLY A 269 -11.79 -1.77 -8.04
C GLY A 269 -11.22 -0.49 -7.43
N LEU A 270 -12.07 0.43 -6.95
CA LEU A 270 -11.61 1.67 -6.29
C LEU A 270 -10.89 1.38 -4.97
N PHE A 271 -11.39 0.40 -4.23
CA PHE A 271 -10.76 -0.08 -3.01
C PHE A 271 -9.37 -0.66 -3.31
N HIS A 272 -9.27 -1.57 -4.28
CA HIS A 272 -8.00 -2.17 -4.70
C HIS A 272 -6.99 -1.14 -5.20
N ALA A 273 -7.41 -0.23 -6.09
CA ALA A 273 -6.56 0.82 -6.64
C ALA A 273 -6.01 1.71 -5.53
N THR A 274 -6.87 2.21 -4.65
CA THR A 274 -6.46 3.11 -3.56
C THR A 274 -5.51 2.39 -2.59
N LEU A 275 -5.83 1.16 -2.20
CA LEU A 275 -5.03 0.38 -1.26
C LEU A 275 -3.65 0.06 -1.85
N GLY A 276 -3.59 -0.37 -3.11
CA GLY A 276 -2.34 -0.69 -3.79
C GLY A 276 -1.45 0.54 -3.99
N ILE A 277 -2.00 1.65 -4.48
CA ILE A 277 -1.27 2.91 -4.70
C ILE A 277 -0.70 3.44 -3.39
N ALA A 278 -1.55 3.53 -2.37
CA ALA A 278 -1.12 4.03 -1.08
C ALA A 278 0.03 3.15 -0.53
N THR A 279 -0.06 1.81 -0.70
CA THR A 279 0.95 0.86 -0.23
C THR A 279 2.26 1.02 -1.00
N CYS A 280 2.20 1.20 -2.32
CA CYS A 280 3.36 1.42 -3.17
C CYS A 280 4.08 2.73 -2.80
N ARG A 281 3.35 3.84 -2.66
CA ARG A 281 3.91 5.13 -2.23
C ARG A 281 4.60 5.05 -0.88
N MET A 282 3.97 4.36 0.06
CA MET A 282 4.55 4.09 1.36
C MET A 282 5.89 3.35 1.26
N LEU A 283 5.97 2.28 0.46
CA LEU A 283 7.19 1.50 0.28
C LEU A 283 8.31 2.31 -0.41
N ILE A 284 7.96 3.15 -1.38
CA ILE A 284 8.91 4.06 -2.05
C ILE A 284 9.46 5.07 -1.05
N HIS A 285 8.59 5.74 -0.27
CA HIS A 285 9.01 6.71 0.74
C HIS A 285 9.96 6.06 1.76
N LEU A 286 9.64 4.86 2.24
CA LEU A 286 10.52 4.13 3.16
C LEU A 286 11.90 3.84 2.55
N ARG A 287 11.95 3.46 1.27
CA ARG A 287 13.21 3.18 0.58
C ARG A 287 14.04 4.45 0.40
N LYS A 288 13.42 5.55 -0.04
CA LYS A 288 14.05 6.86 -0.19
C LYS A 288 14.63 7.37 1.14
N PHE A 289 13.86 7.26 2.22
CA PHE A 289 14.39 7.61 3.55
C PHE A 289 15.55 6.70 3.96
N SER A 290 15.48 5.40 3.65
CA SER A 290 16.59 4.50 3.99
C SER A 290 17.86 4.81 3.21
N SER A 291 17.78 5.26 1.95
CA SER A 291 18.96 5.62 1.16
C SER A 291 19.58 6.93 1.65
N GLU A 292 18.77 7.97 1.89
CA GLU A 292 19.25 9.27 2.37
C GLU A 292 20.00 9.16 3.71
N ASN A 293 19.54 8.29 4.62
CA ASN A 293 20.21 8.09 5.91
C ASN A 293 21.51 7.27 5.84
N LEU A 294 21.66 6.44 4.81
CA LEU A 294 22.90 5.69 4.60
C LEU A 294 23.97 6.56 3.95
N GLU A 295 23.58 7.45 3.04
CA GLU A 295 24.48 8.37 2.33
C GLU A 295 24.88 9.58 3.19
N GLY A 296 24.00 10.03 4.08
CA GLY A 296 24.29 11.11 5.04
C GLY A 296 25.21 10.74 6.21
N GLY A 297 25.79 9.54 6.21
CA GLY A 297 26.83 9.16 7.18
C GLY A 297 28.08 10.03 6.98
N PRO A 298 28.65 10.63 8.04
CA PRO A 298 29.67 11.66 7.92
C PRO A 298 30.94 11.10 7.26
N ALA A 299 31.18 11.53 6.02
CA ALA A 299 32.53 11.70 5.49
C ALA A 299 33.18 12.99 6.04
N GLU A 300 32.55 13.66 7.01
CA GLU A 300 33.23 14.66 7.82
C GLU A 300 34.11 13.94 8.83
N GLY A 301 35.39 14.34 8.84
CA GLY A 301 36.51 13.69 9.52
C GLY A 301 36.31 13.41 11.02
N PRO A 302 37.30 12.77 11.66
CA PRO A 302 37.19 12.23 13.03
C PRO A 302 36.46 13.21 13.93
N MET A 303 35.21 12.86 14.22
CA MET A 303 34.32 13.58 15.12
C MET A 303 35.05 13.60 16.45
N SER A 304 35.67 14.74 16.76
CA SER A 304 36.18 15.04 18.08
C SER A 304 35.00 14.89 19.00
N LEU A 305 34.99 13.78 19.75
CA LEU A 305 34.04 13.58 20.83
C LEU A 305 34.04 14.87 21.64
N PRO A 306 32.89 15.54 21.84
CA PRO A 306 32.82 16.54 22.88
C PRO A 306 33.28 15.82 24.14
N ASN A 307 34.33 16.35 24.78
CA ASN A 307 34.73 15.95 26.12
C ASN A 307 33.50 16.17 27.01
N ILE A 308 32.67 15.14 27.13
CA ILE A 308 31.67 15.03 28.18
C ILE A 308 32.50 14.65 29.40
N GLU A 309 33.23 15.64 29.90
CA GLU A 309 33.73 15.66 31.26
C GLU A 309 32.45 15.73 32.11
N VAL A 310 31.92 14.55 32.42
CA VAL A 310 30.86 14.39 33.40
C VAL A 310 31.50 14.84 34.71
N ASP A 311 31.23 16.09 35.10
CA ASP A 311 31.48 16.61 36.44
C ASP A 311 30.72 15.74 37.43
N LEU A 312 31.37 14.66 37.86
CA LEU A 312 30.90 13.73 38.88
C LEU A 312 31.09 14.30 40.30
N HIS A 313 31.41 15.59 40.42
CA HIS A 313 31.82 16.23 41.67
C HIS A 313 30.69 16.80 42.54
N SER A 314 29.40 16.66 42.17
CA SER A 314 28.28 17.29 42.90
C SER A 314 27.35 16.34 43.66
N ALA A 315 27.77 15.11 43.99
CA ALA A 315 26.92 14.16 44.72
C ALA A 315 27.45 13.72 46.11
N GLU A 316 28.46 14.39 46.66
CA GLU A 316 29.06 13.99 47.95
C GLU A 316 28.78 14.94 49.13
N ASP A 317 27.75 15.80 49.04
CA ASP A 317 27.50 16.79 50.10
C ASP A 317 26.00 16.98 50.41
N VAL A 318 25.33 15.90 50.84
CA VAL A 318 24.14 16.01 51.72
C VAL A 318 24.19 14.83 52.71
N ARG A 319 24.77 15.10 53.88
CA ARG A 319 24.67 14.30 55.10
C ARG A 319 23.72 14.99 56.07
#